data_AF-A0A2V7L8B0-F1
#
_entry.id   AF-A0A2V7L8B0-F1
#
_cell.length_a   1.000
_cell.length_b   1.000
_cell.length_c   1.000
_cell.angle_alpha   90.00
_cell.angle_beta   90.00
_cell.angle_gamma   90.00
#
_symmetry.space_group_name_H-M   'P 1'
#
loop_
_entity.id
_entity.type
_entity.pdbx_description
1 polymer ?
#
loop_
_entity_poly.entity_id
_entity_poly.type
_entity_poly.pdbx_seq_one_letter_code
_entity_poly.pdbx_strand_id
1 'polypeptide(L)'
;MFDGRFEGDEVEYDCEPGPVRVSLTVRKGAVQSLRTYVGGRWAIPVGPGITDLGMVSSRDATEYLLDLARGTDGRVGEDAILPAVLADSVTVWKTLLQLARDQRVPGRARRQAVFWLGQAAGDAATRGLADLVDEGGVDREVKEQAVFALSQQRDGDAVPALIRIARTHPDREVRRKALFWLGQSDDPRALALFEELLTKP
;
A
#
# COMPACT_ATOMS: atom_id res chain seq x y z
N MET A 1 -9.13 29.45 -11.85
CA MET A 1 -10.19 28.66 -12.52
C MET A 1 -9.46 27.63 -13.36
N PHE A 2 -9.16 26.47 -12.77
CA PHE A 2 -8.49 25.37 -13.46
C PHE A 2 -9.59 24.44 -13.96
N ASP A 3 -9.82 24.41 -15.26
CA ASP A 3 -10.72 23.45 -15.90
C ASP A 3 -10.03 22.08 -15.85
N GLY A 4 -10.35 21.31 -14.82
CA GLY A 4 -9.70 20.06 -14.44
C GLY A 4 -10.21 18.84 -15.20
N ARG A 5 -10.50 18.96 -16.50
CA ARG A 5 -10.82 17.80 -17.33
C ARG A 5 -9.52 17.17 -17.81
N PHE A 6 -9.09 16.08 -17.17
CA PHE A 6 -8.18 15.16 -17.83
C PHE A 6 -8.99 14.28 -18.79
N GLU A 7 -8.48 14.12 -20.00
CA GLU A 7 -9.14 13.41 -21.08
C GLU A 7 -9.42 11.95 -20.66
N GLY A 8 -10.69 11.59 -20.43
CA GLY A 8 -11.11 10.25 -20.01
C GLY A 8 -11.55 10.07 -18.53
N ASP A 9 -11.72 11.17 -17.79
CA ASP A 9 -12.27 11.15 -16.43
C ASP A 9 -13.80 10.97 -16.41
N GLU A 10 -14.25 10.07 -15.54
CA GLU A 10 -15.67 9.72 -15.33
C GLU A 10 -16.36 10.63 -14.28
N VAL A 11 -15.58 11.47 -13.59
CA VAL A 11 -15.98 12.33 -12.47
C VAL A 11 -15.62 13.78 -12.78
N GLU A 12 -16.50 14.70 -12.39
CA GLU A 12 -16.14 16.11 -12.18
C GLU A 12 -15.71 16.29 -10.72
N TYR A 13 -14.43 16.59 -10.50
CA TYR A 13 -13.88 16.76 -9.17
C TYR A 13 -14.32 18.10 -8.57
N ASP A 14 -15.34 18.08 -7.70
CA ASP A 14 -15.45 19.03 -6.61
C ASP A 14 -14.83 18.41 -5.36
N CYS A 15 -14.10 19.18 -4.55
CA CYS A 15 -13.48 18.70 -3.30
C CYS A 15 -14.55 18.45 -2.21
N GLU A 16 -15.66 17.81 -2.58
CA GLU A 16 -16.76 17.44 -1.71
C GLU A 16 -16.58 16.02 -1.17
N PRO A 17 -16.81 15.79 0.12
CA PRO A 17 -16.85 14.44 0.67
C PRO A 17 -17.92 13.60 -0.02
N GLY A 18 -17.61 12.33 -0.29
CA GLY A 18 -18.59 11.40 -0.85
C GLY A 18 -18.09 9.95 -0.80
N PRO A 19 -18.91 9.01 -1.28
CA PRO A 19 -18.56 7.60 -1.25
C PRO A 19 -17.34 7.32 -2.12
N VAL A 20 -16.65 6.23 -1.81
CA VAL A 20 -15.67 5.64 -2.72
C VAL A 20 -16.44 4.98 -3.86
N ARG A 21 -16.05 5.28 -5.10
CA ARG A 21 -16.57 4.61 -6.29
C ARG A 21 -15.45 3.93 -7.04
N VAL A 22 -15.71 2.71 -7.48
CA VAL A 22 -14.78 1.92 -8.28
C VAL A 22 -15.40 1.66 -9.63
N SER A 23 -14.65 1.95 -10.69
CA SER A 23 -15.04 1.68 -12.08
C SER A 23 -14.16 0.57 -12.65
N LEU A 24 -14.79 -0.42 -13.27
CA LEU A 24 -14.12 -1.59 -13.84
C LEU A 24 -14.41 -1.66 -15.34
N THR A 25 -13.36 -1.72 -16.16
CA THR A 25 -13.53 -2.08 -17.57
C THR A 25 -13.40 -3.59 -17.70
N VAL A 26 -14.48 -4.28 -18.06
CA VAL A 26 -14.47 -5.74 -18.27
C VAL A 26 -14.47 -6.05 -19.76
N ARG A 27 -13.55 -6.90 -20.22
CA ARG A 27 -13.53 -7.43 -21.59
C ARG A 27 -13.37 -8.94 -21.56
N LYS A 28 -14.23 -9.65 -22.30
CA LYS A 28 -14.24 -11.13 -22.39
C LYS A 28 -14.27 -11.80 -20.99
N GLY A 29 -15.01 -11.21 -20.05
CA GLY A 29 -15.12 -11.72 -18.67
C GLY A 29 -13.94 -11.41 -17.74
N ALA A 30 -12.91 -10.69 -18.20
CA ALA A 30 -11.76 -10.30 -17.38
C ALA A 30 -11.70 -8.79 -17.16
N VAL A 31 -11.38 -8.36 -15.95
CA VAL A 31 -11.13 -6.95 -15.62
C VAL A 31 -9.84 -6.51 -16.31
N GLN A 32 -9.93 -5.47 -17.13
CA GLN A 32 -8.81 -4.89 -17.89
C GLN A 32 -8.26 -3.62 -17.26
N SER A 33 -9.11 -2.87 -16.57
CA SER A 33 -8.71 -1.67 -15.83
C SER A 33 -9.61 -1.51 -14.61
N LEU A 34 -9.05 -0.93 -13.56
CA LEU A 34 -9.75 -0.58 -12.33
C LEU A 34 -9.38 0.86 -11.99
N ARG A 35 -10.38 1.70 -11.75
CA ARG A 35 -10.19 3.11 -11.34
C ARG A 35 -10.94 3.38 -10.06
N THR A 36 -10.31 4.10 -9.15
CA THR A 36 -10.87 4.46 -7.84
C THR A 36 -11.07 5.97 -7.76
N TYR A 37 -12.25 6.36 -7.31
CA TYR A 37 -12.67 7.75 -7.14
C TYR A 37 -13.22 7.93 -5.72
N VAL A 38 -13.06 9.12 -5.16
CA VAL A 38 -13.58 9.48 -3.82
C VAL A 38 -14.29 10.81 -3.93
N GLY A 39 -15.58 10.85 -3.61
CA GLY A 39 -16.39 12.05 -3.78
C GLY A 39 -16.57 12.45 -5.25
N GLY A 40 -16.82 13.74 -5.48
CA GLY A 40 -17.03 14.29 -6.82
C GLY A 40 -18.45 14.11 -7.36
N ARG A 41 -18.80 14.92 -8.37
CA ARG A 41 -20.02 14.74 -9.15
C ARG A 41 -19.78 13.77 -10.29
N TRP A 42 -20.56 12.71 -10.31
CA TRP A 42 -20.47 11.69 -11.34
C TRP A 42 -21.14 12.13 -12.63
N ALA A 43 -20.36 12.21 -13.71
CA ALA A 43 -20.82 12.70 -14.99
C ALA A 43 -20.99 11.56 -16.02
N ILE A 44 -21.00 10.29 -15.61
CA ILE A 44 -21.25 9.22 -16.59
C ILE A 44 -22.69 9.28 -17.09
N PRO A 45 -22.91 9.38 -18.41
CA PRO A 45 -24.20 9.12 -18.98
C PRO A 45 -24.45 7.61 -18.90
N VAL A 46 -25.48 7.20 -18.15
CA VAL A 46 -26.06 5.86 -18.27
C VAL A 46 -26.28 5.55 -19.75
N GLY A 47 -25.53 4.57 -20.27
CA GLY A 47 -25.47 4.25 -21.69
C GLY A 47 -25.26 2.75 -21.91
N PRO A 48 -25.51 2.27 -23.14
CA PRO A 48 -25.37 0.85 -23.45
C PRO A 48 -23.95 0.36 -23.19
N GLY A 49 -23.81 -0.71 -22.40
CA GLY A 49 -22.52 -1.31 -22.03
C GLY A 49 -21.97 -0.91 -20.66
N ILE A 50 -22.67 -0.06 -19.91
CA ILE A 50 -22.34 0.28 -18.52
C ILE A 50 -23.34 -0.41 -17.59
N THR A 51 -22.84 -1.16 -16.62
CA THR A 51 -23.65 -1.76 -15.56
C THR A 51 -23.36 -1.05 -14.26
N ASP A 52 -24.34 -0.32 -13.73
CA ASP A 52 -24.25 0.25 -12.39
C ASP A 52 -24.63 -0.82 -11.36
N LEU A 53 -23.68 -1.19 -10.51
CA LEU A 53 -23.89 -2.16 -9.44
C LEU A 53 -24.57 -1.52 -8.21
N GLY A 54 -24.76 -0.20 -8.22
CA GLY A 54 -25.30 0.55 -7.09
C GLY A 54 -24.35 0.55 -5.89
N MET A 55 -24.92 0.74 -4.71
CA MET A 55 -24.17 0.68 -3.45
C MET A 55 -23.92 -0.78 -3.07
N VAL A 56 -22.65 -1.14 -2.96
CA VAL A 56 -22.20 -2.46 -2.52
C VAL A 56 -21.72 -2.36 -1.07
N SER A 57 -21.90 -3.43 -0.28
CA SER A 57 -21.40 -3.44 1.10
C SER A 57 -19.86 -3.36 1.10
N SER A 58 -19.27 -2.69 2.10
CA SER A 58 -17.81 -2.64 2.25
C SER A 58 -17.19 -4.03 2.28
N ARG A 59 -17.88 -5.00 2.88
CA ARG A 59 -17.41 -6.38 2.97
C ARG A 59 -17.31 -7.03 1.59
N ASP A 60 -18.40 -7.03 0.82
CA ASP A 60 -18.43 -7.69 -0.49
C ASP A 60 -17.46 -7.01 -1.47
N ALA A 61 -17.37 -5.68 -1.41
CA ALA A 61 -16.41 -4.91 -2.20
C ALA A 61 -14.97 -5.29 -1.84
N THR A 62 -14.63 -5.33 -0.55
CA THR A 62 -13.28 -5.70 -0.09
C THR A 62 -12.96 -7.15 -0.46
N GLU A 63 -13.85 -8.11 -0.23
CA GLU A 63 -13.64 -9.52 -0.60
C GLU A 63 -13.32 -9.65 -2.10
N TYR A 64 -14.13 -9.04 -2.96
CA TYR A 64 -13.91 -9.05 -4.41
C TYR A 64 -12.59 -8.39 -4.84
N LEU A 65 -12.27 -7.22 -4.29
CA LEU A 65 -11.05 -6.48 -4.63
C LEU A 65 -9.79 -7.22 -4.18
N LEU A 66 -9.83 -7.87 -3.02
CA LEU A 66 -8.72 -8.68 -2.54
C LEU A 66 -8.54 -9.95 -3.36
N ASP A 67 -9.62 -10.54 -3.87
CA ASP A 67 -9.53 -11.68 -4.80
C ASP A 67 -8.93 -11.26 -6.14
N LEU A 68 -9.28 -10.09 -6.67
CA LEU A 68 -8.62 -9.52 -7.85
C LEU A 68 -7.11 -9.34 -7.63
N ALA A 69 -6.72 -8.80 -6.47
CA ALA A 69 -5.31 -8.60 -6.12
C ALA A 69 -4.53 -9.92 -5.99
N ARG A 70 -5.18 -11.00 -5.55
CA ARG A 70 -4.58 -12.35 -5.45
C ARG A 70 -4.42 -13.03 -6.81
N GLY A 71 -5.42 -12.90 -7.68
CA GLY A 71 -5.53 -13.69 -8.90
C GLY A 71 -5.09 -12.98 -10.19
N THR A 72 -4.89 -11.67 -10.16
CA THR A 72 -4.65 -10.87 -11.38
C THR A 72 -3.26 -10.24 -11.37
N ASP A 73 -2.44 -10.61 -12.35
CA ASP A 73 -1.16 -9.97 -12.60
C ASP A 73 -1.31 -8.54 -13.16
N GLY A 74 -0.27 -7.73 -13.00
CA GLY A 74 -0.18 -6.41 -13.60
C GLY A 74 -0.93 -5.32 -12.83
N ARG A 75 -1.39 -4.29 -13.56
CA ARG A 75 -1.98 -3.08 -12.96
C ARG A 75 -3.30 -3.35 -12.25
N VAL A 76 -4.14 -4.24 -12.75
CA VAL A 76 -5.46 -4.50 -12.14
C VAL A 76 -5.33 -5.02 -10.70
N GLY A 77 -4.44 -5.98 -10.45
CA GLY A 77 -4.22 -6.49 -9.09
C GLY A 77 -3.58 -5.46 -8.16
N GLU A 78 -2.72 -4.59 -8.71
CA GLU A 78 -2.11 -3.45 -7.99
C GLU A 78 -3.19 -2.42 -7.61
N ASP A 79 -3.99 -1.98 -8.58
CA ASP A 79 -5.01 -0.94 -8.42
C ASP A 79 -6.15 -1.38 -7.48
N ALA A 80 -6.41 -2.69 -7.36
CA ALA A 80 -7.46 -3.23 -6.49
C ALA A 80 -7.18 -3.05 -4.98
N ILE A 81 -5.92 -2.86 -4.57
CA ILE A 81 -5.56 -2.75 -3.15
C ILE A 81 -6.09 -1.45 -2.52
N LEU A 82 -5.97 -0.32 -3.21
CA LEU A 82 -6.38 0.99 -2.69
C LEU A 82 -7.87 1.04 -2.30
N PRO A 83 -8.83 0.72 -3.19
CA PRO A 83 -10.23 0.78 -2.83
C PRO A 83 -10.62 -0.26 -1.77
N ALA A 84 -9.91 -1.39 -1.67
CA ALA A 84 -10.11 -2.34 -0.57
C ALA A 84 -9.72 -1.74 0.78
N VAL A 85 -8.63 -0.96 0.81
CA VAL A 85 -8.21 -0.20 2.00
C VAL A 85 -9.21 0.89 2.35
N LEU A 86 -9.75 1.60 1.36
CA LEU A 86 -10.74 2.65 1.62
C LEU A 86 -12.08 2.09 2.11
N ALA A 87 -12.51 0.93 1.60
CA ALA A 87 -13.76 0.29 1.97
C ALA A 87 -13.75 -0.28 3.40
N ASP A 88 -12.59 -0.76 3.88
CA ASP A 88 -12.42 -1.43 5.18
C ASP A 88 -11.13 -1.00 5.91
N SER A 89 -10.98 0.32 6.06
CA SER A 89 -9.73 0.96 6.52
C SER A 89 -9.24 0.52 7.90
N VAL A 90 -10.11 -0.06 8.74
CA VAL A 90 -9.78 -0.40 10.14
C VAL A 90 -9.36 -1.87 10.30
N THR A 91 -9.79 -2.79 9.43
CA THR A 91 -9.54 -4.24 9.64
C THR A 91 -8.70 -4.92 8.57
N VAL A 92 -8.47 -4.29 7.42
CA VAL A 92 -7.81 -4.92 6.26
C VAL A 92 -6.31 -5.24 6.47
N TRP A 93 -5.64 -4.61 7.44
CA TRP A 93 -4.19 -4.69 7.62
C TRP A 93 -3.67 -6.13 7.83
N LYS A 94 -4.43 -7.00 8.52
CA LYS A 94 -4.04 -8.42 8.68
C LYS A 94 -4.01 -9.13 7.33
N THR A 95 -4.98 -8.83 6.47
CA THR A 95 -5.07 -9.43 5.14
C THR A 95 -3.99 -8.86 4.22
N LEU A 96 -3.67 -7.56 4.32
CA LEU A 96 -2.55 -6.98 3.58
C LEU A 96 -1.21 -7.60 3.97
N LEU A 97 -0.99 -7.89 5.27
CA LEU A 97 0.19 -8.62 5.73
C LEU A 97 0.25 -10.04 5.14
N GLN A 98 -0.89 -10.73 5.07
CA GLN A 98 -0.96 -12.06 4.43
C GLN A 98 -0.63 -11.97 2.93
N LEU A 99 -1.17 -10.99 2.22
CA LEU A 99 -0.87 -10.77 0.80
C LEU A 99 0.61 -10.49 0.58
N ALA A 100 1.22 -9.64 1.42
CA ALA A 100 2.63 -9.30 1.31
C ALA A 100 3.56 -10.52 1.50
N ARG A 101 3.15 -11.51 2.29
CA ARG A 101 3.90 -12.76 2.53
C ARG A 101 3.68 -13.83 1.47
N ASP A 102 2.49 -13.89 0.88
CA ASP A 102 2.11 -14.98 -0.02
C ASP A 102 2.81 -14.85 -1.37
N GLN A 103 3.82 -15.71 -1.58
CA GLN A 103 4.62 -15.71 -2.82
C GLN A 103 3.82 -16.04 -4.08
N ARG A 104 2.59 -16.57 -3.93
CA ARG A 104 1.67 -16.82 -5.04
C ARG A 104 0.96 -15.54 -5.50
N VAL A 105 0.89 -14.50 -4.66
CA VAL A 105 0.29 -13.21 -5.00
C VAL A 105 1.26 -12.42 -5.89
N PRO A 106 0.82 -11.80 -7.00
CA PRO A 106 1.69 -11.01 -7.87
C PRO A 106 2.53 -9.95 -7.14
N GLY A 107 3.81 -9.83 -7.48
CA GLY A 107 4.75 -8.95 -6.76
C GLY A 107 4.33 -7.47 -6.68
N ARG A 108 3.63 -6.96 -7.70
CA ARG A 108 3.04 -5.60 -7.69
C ARG A 108 2.01 -5.43 -6.58
N ALA A 109 1.07 -6.37 -6.46
CA ALA A 109 0.05 -6.37 -5.42
C ALA A 109 0.68 -6.50 -4.03
N ARG A 110 1.72 -7.34 -3.87
CA ARG A 110 2.46 -7.45 -2.60
C ARG A 110 3.08 -6.12 -2.16
N ARG A 111 3.77 -5.42 -3.07
CA ARG A 111 4.37 -4.11 -2.77
C ARG A 111 3.33 -3.06 -2.42
N GLN A 112 2.22 -3.04 -3.16
CA GLN A 112 1.13 -2.12 -2.89
C GLN A 112 0.47 -2.40 -1.52
N ALA A 113 0.33 -3.67 -1.14
CA ALA A 113 -0.12 -4.04 0.20
C ALA A 113 0.80 -3.50 1.29
N VAL A 114 2.13 -3.60 1.12
CA VAL A 114 3.11 -3.01 2.04
C VAL A 114 3.03 -1.48 2.10
N PHE A 115 2.84 -0.82 0.96
CA PHE A 115 2.66 0.64 0.92
C PHE A 115 1.46 1.07 1.78
N TRP A 116 0.30 0.44 1.59
CA TRP A 116 -0.91 0.79 2.36
C TRP A 116 -0.84 0.37 3.83
N LEU A 117 -0.08 -0.69 4.17
CA LEU A 117 0.26 -1.00 5.56
C LEU A 117 1.03 0.13 6.23
N GLY A 118 1.95 0.78 5.51
CA GLY A 118 2.66 1.96 5.99
C GLY A 118 1.74 3.16 6.22
N GLN A 119 0.71 3.35 5.39
CA GLN A 119 -0.26 4.44 5.54
C GLN A 119 -1.28 4.19 6.66
N ALA A 120 -1.66 2.93 6.90
CA ALA A 120 -2.59 2.53 7.96
C ALA A 120 -1.92 2.42 9.36
N ALA A 121 -0.67 2.85 9.49
CA ALA A 121 0.21 2.52 10.62
C ALA A 121 -0.29 3.02 11.99
N GLY A 122 -0.90 2.11 12.76
CA GLY A 122 -0.81 2.08 14.23
C GLY A 122 0.11 0.94 14.70
N ASP A 123 0.37 0.82 16.01
CA ASP A 123 1.35 -0.09 16.62
C ASP A 123 1.35 -1.54 16.10
N ALA A 124 0.18 -2.09 15.80
CA ALA A 124 0.04 -3.45 15.31
C ALA A 124 0.59 -3.63 13.88
N ALA A 125 0.37 -2.64 13.01
CA ALA A 125 0.90 -2.63 11.65
C ALA A 125 2.43 -2.41 11.65
N THR A 126 2.94 -1.58 12.56
CA THR A 126 4.39 -1.39 12.79
C THR A 126 5.10 -2.70 13.08
N ARG A 127 4.61 -3.46 14.07
CA ARG A 127 5.20 -4.76 14.41
C ARG A 127 5.12 -5.73 13.23
N GLY A 128 3.97 -5.80 12.57
CA GLY A 128 3.79 -6.65 11.40
C GLY A 128 4.76 -6.34 10.25
N LEU A 129 5.06 -5.07 10.00
CA LEU A 129 6.05 -4.65 9.00
C LEU A 129 7.47 -5.05 9.41
N ALA A 130 7.84 -4.89 10.69
CA ALA A 130 9.15 -5.31 11.19
C ALA A 130 9.35 -6.83 11.07
N ASP A 131 8.32 -7.62 11.42
CA ASP A 131 8.34 -9.08 11.29
C ASP A 131 8.49 -9.49 9.81
N LEU A 132 7.78 -8.82 8.90
CA LEU A 132 7.85 -9.08 7.46
C LEU A 132 9.27 -8.87 6.89
N VAL A 133 10.02 -7.89 7.42
CA VAL A 133 11.41 -7.65 7.02
C VAL A 133 12.30 -8.85 7.38
N ASP A 134 12.12 -9.42 8.58
CA ASP A 134 12.95 -10.54 9.06
C ASP A 134 12.56 -11.89 8.44
N GLU A 135 11.34 -12.01 7.94
CA GLU A 135 10.77 -13.29 7.51
C GLU A 135 11.55 -13.95 6.37
N GLY A 136 11.91 -15.21 6.56
CA GLY A 136 12.58 -16.01 5.54
C GLY A 136 11.65 -16.30 4.37
N GLY A 137 12.20 -16.26 3.15
CA GLY A 137 11.42 -16.57 1.94
C GLY A 137 10.56 -15.43 1.42
N VAL A 138 10.53 -14.26 2.07
CA VAL A 138 9.96 -13.01 1.51
C VAL A 138 10.98 -12.33 0.59
N ASP A 139 10.51 -11.84 -0.55
CA ASP A 139 11.36 -11.19 -1.55
C ASP A 139 12.03 -9.92 -1.01
N ARG A 140 13.30 -9.72 -1.40
CA ARG A 140 14.07 -8.52 -1.02
C ARG A 140 13.33 -7.22 -1.32
N GLU A 141 12.70 -7.12 -2.49
CA GLU A 141 11.99 -5.90 -2.88
C GLU A 141 10.81 -5.60 -1.93
N VAL A 142 10.07 -6.63 -1.50
CA VAL A 142 9.00 -6.50 -0.51
C VAL A 142 9.57 -6.06 0.85
N LYS A 143 10.71 -6.63 1.25
CA LYS A 143 11.42 -6.22 2.49
C LYS A 143 11.88 -4.77 2.43
N GLU A 144 12.45 -4.32 1.31
CA GLU A 144 12.87 -2.93 1.12
C GLU A 144 11.68 -1.96 1.17
N GLN A 145 10.52 -2.36 0.61
CA GLN A 145 9.29 -1.59 0.76
C GLN A 145 8.79 -1.56 2.20
N ALA A 146 8.94 -2.66 2.96
CA ALA A 146 8.55 -2.70 4.36
C ALA A 146 9.46 -1.81 5.23
N VAL A 147 10.76 -1.75 4.93
CA VAL A 147 11.69 -0.80 5.54
C VAL A 147 11.30 0.64 5.23
N PHE A 148 10.88 0.94 4.00
CA PHE A 148 10.36 2.26 3.66
C PHE A 148 9.04 2.57 4.40
N ALA A 149 8.11 1.62 4.45
CA ALA A 149 6.85 1.79 5.17
C ALA A 149 7.09 2.08 6.67
N LEU A 150 8.06 1.41 7.28
CA LEU A 150 8.52 1.68 8.65
C LEU A 150 9.08 3.11 8.79
N SER A 151 9.85 3.63 7.84
CA SER A 151 10.39 4.99 7.93
C SER A 151 9.35 6.09 7.82
N GLN A 152 8.19 5.80 7.24
CA GLN A 152 7.09 6.76 7.10
C GLN A 152 6.20 6.84 8.36
N GLN A 153 6.47 6.04 9.39
CA GLN A 153 5.69 6.05 10.61
C GLN A 153 5.91 7.31 11.42
N ARG A 154 4.84 7.77 12.08
CA ARG A 154 4.86 8.99 12.89
C ARG A 154 5.68 8.79 14.16
N ASP A 155 6.16 9.91 14.71
CA ASP A 155 6.74 10.02 16.04
C ASP A 155 7.97 9.12 16.32
N GLY A 156 8.58 8.57 15.27
CA GLY A 156 9.79 7.75 15.39
C GLY A 156 9.56 6.39 16.03
N ASP A 157 8.33 5.90 16.08
CA ASP A 157 7.99 4.60 16.69
C ASP A 157 8.72 3.42 16.03
N ALA A 158 9.00 3.54 14.72
CA ALA A 158 9.73 2.53 13.96
C ALA A 158 11.26 2.63 14.08
N VAL A 159 11.81 3.71 14.65
CA VAL A 159 13.27 3.94 14.70
C VAL A 159 14.01 2.81 15.42
N PRO A 160 13.55 2.28 16.57
CA PRO A 160 14.19 1.11 17.20
C PRO A 160 14.24 -0.12 16.27
N ALA A 161 13.17 -0.36 15.50
CA ALA A 161 13.13 -1.47 14.55
C ALA A 161 14.10 -1.23 13.38
N LEU A 162 14.15 -0.02 12.83
CA LEU A 162 15.09 0.36 11.77
C LEU A 162 16.55 0.23 12.23
N ILE A 163 16.88 0.64 13.47
CA ILE A 163 18.22 0.48 14.05
C ILE A 163 18.60 -1.01 14.16
N ARG A 164 17.67 -1.85 14.65
CA ARG A 164 17.90 -3.30 14.72
C ARG A 164 18.14 -3.90 13.33
N ILE A 165 17.32 -3.54 12.35
CA ILE A 165 17.45 -4.00 10.96
C ILE A 165 18.81 -3.57 10.40
N ALA A 166 19.19 -2.31 10.55
CA ALA A 166 20.46 -1.76 10.09
C ALA A 166 21.68 -2.50 10.67
N ARG A 167 21.60 -2.97 11.92
CA ARG A 167 22.69 -3.70 12.60
C ARG A 167 22.75 -5.18 12.26
N THR A 168 21.60 -5.85 12.19
CA THR A 168 21.53 -7.31 12.34
C THR A 168 20.96 -8.04 11.15
N HIS A 169 20.24 -7.36 10.25
CA HIS A 169 19.56 -8.05 9.15
C HIS A 169 20.58 -8.74 8.23
N PRO A 170 20.39 -10.01 7.84
CA PRO A 170 21.40 -10.77 7.08
C PRO A 170 21.63 -10.20 5.68
N ASP A 171 20.59 -9.69 5.03
CA ASP A 171 20.68 -9.08 3.70
C ASP A 171 21.29 -7.66 3.76
N ARG A 172 22.40 -7.46 3.05
CA ARG A 172 23.15 -6.18 3.00
C ARG A 172 22.33 -5.04 2.40
N GLU A 173 21.51 -5.30 1.38
CA GLU A 173 20.72 -4.25 0.74
C GLU A 173 19.60 -3.77 1.66
N VAL A 174 18.98 -4.70 2.42
CA VAL A 174 18.00 -4.35 3.45
C VAL A 174 18.64 -3.53 4.57
N ARG A 175 19.86 -3.89 5.04
CA ARG A 175 20.61 -3.05 6.02
C ARG A 175 20.89 -1.66 5.46
N ARG A 176 21.35 -1.58 4.21
CA ARG A 176 21.64 -0.31 3.52
C ARG A 176 20.39 0.57 3.42
N LYS A 177 19.23 -0.01 3.09
CA LYS A 177 17.95 0.71 3.01
C LYS A 177 17.53 1.26 4.38
N ALA A 178 17.71 0.47 5.45
CA ALA A 178 17.41 0.93 6.81
C ALA A 178 18.31 2.09 7.24
N LEU A 179 19.62 1.99 6.98
CA LEU A 179 20.56 3.09 7.22
C LEU A 179 20.19 4.34 6.42
N PHE A 180 19.85 4.21 5.14
CA PHE A 180 19.43 5.33 4.31
C PHE A 180 18.27 6.10 4.94
N TRP A 181 17.22 5.41 5.37
CA TRP A 181 16.05 6.05 5.96
C TRP A 181 16.29 6.58 7.38
N LEU A 182 17.12 5.91 8.19
CA LEU A 182 17.57 6.45 9.48
C LEU A 182 18.29 7.79 9.30
N GLY A 183 19.10 7.91 8.24
CA GLY A 183 19.76 9.17 7.88
C GLY A 183 18.82 10.28 7.37
N GLN A 184 17.52 10.00 7.18
CA GLN A 184 16.49 10.99 6.82
C GLN A 184 15.50 11.26 7.96
N SER A 185 15.67 10.59 9.11
CA SER A 185 14.67 10.61 10.20
C SER A 185 14.80 11.79 11.18
N ASP A 186 15.92 12.52 11.14
CA ASP A 186 16.31 13.54 12.13
C ASP A 186 16.25 13.05 13.61
N ASP A 187 16.13 11.74 13.83
CA ASP A 187 15.99 11.15 15.16
C ASP A 187 17.35 11.07 15.86
N PRO A 188 17.48 11.56 17.10
CA PRO A 188 18.75 11.53 17.82
C PRO A 188 19.30 10.12 18.05
N ARG A 189 18.44 9.08 18.07
CA ARG A 189 18.87 7.67 18.14
C ARG A 189 19.53 7.22 16.84
N ALA A 190 19.10 7.74 15.70
CA ALA A 190 19.74 7.50 14.42
C ALA A 190 21.14 8.15 14.37
N LEU A 191 21.27 9.39 14.87
CA LEU A 191 22.56 10.06 14.99
C LEU A 191 23.53 9.26 15.87
N ALA A 192 23.09 8.83 17.04
CA ALA A 192 23.91 8.00 17.95
C ALA A 192 24.36 6.68 17.30
N LEU A 193 23.50 6.05 16.48
CA LEU A 193 23.89 4.89 15.68
C LEU A 193 25.02 5.22 14.70
N PHE A 194 24.91 6.32 13.95
CA PHE A 194 25.94 6.70 12.98
C PHE A 194 27.27 7.06 13.65
N GLU A 195 27.24 7.78 14.77
CA GLU A 195 28.44 8.05 15.57
C GLU A 195 29.11 6.74 15.99
N GLU A 196 28.36 5.79 16.54
CA GLU A 196 28.92 4.49 16.92
C GLU A 196 29.51 3.72 15.73
N LEU A 197 28.81 3.68 14.60
CA LEU A 197 29.25 2.92 13.42
C LEU A 197 30.49 3.53 12.74
N LEU A 198 30.63 4.85 12.77
CA LEU A 198 31.69 5.59 12.08
C LEU A 198 32.93 5.83 12.97
N THR A 199 32.78 5.75 14.29
CA THR A 199 33.89 5.94 15.25
C THR A 199 34.49 4.63 15.77
N LYS A 200 33.87 3.48 15.46
CA LYS A 200 34.47 2.17 15.70
C LYS A 200 35.66 1.96 14.75
N PRO A 201 36.87 1.67 15.27
CA PRO A 201 38.06 1.42 14.46
C PRO A 201 38.00 0.12 13.67
#